data_AF-F0THW4-F1
#
_entry.id   AF-F0THW4-F1
#
_cell.length_a   1.000
_cell.length_b   1.000
_cell.length_c   1.000
_cell.angle_alpha   90.00
_cell.angle_beta   90.00
_cell.angle_gamma   90.00
#
_symmetry.space_group_name_H-M   'P 1'
#
loop_
_entity.id
_entity.type
_entity.pdbx_description
1 polymer ?
#
loop_
_entity_poly.entity_id
_entity_poly.type
_entity_poly.pdbx_seq_one_letter_code
_entity_poly.pdbx_strand_id
1 'polypeptide(L)'
;MKFRFKLGDFLLGLGTFIVIVLSIVLWIFIMTSDQRFSNIGQQNQENTTTKEQVRNRSVKSLYDLYIPTTSYGFPNGNLCQLYDSKNNLTLEFTKEIKKAKAVNKIKKIVHSQARYQEYLNSPEYVQLVYPDEITFSLFNQLNKSANDDREFNRFFVSKSNHWIYLGNDQNNEIYQIKIKGANFDRLRKYAQNAKSKSPVRLVRLREGYSPFYSREIDGKVYSYLTNHQSYSYFVSRLLGTSGVTSKTNKNGQTIYSLSYYTRLKVPAPKSGEHNYLYTHYEKNKIPSATSRLLDSVYYVHQLGLTEQDLRFFDADGSNVSYLNYIEGIPVFLNKHDLQVKTTFSTDSINVAFNSINFQIPIPFDGQTKTIKPTQDVVDELASHGLKQDDIQRIVIGFTTEKDSSRHGLINLVPTYYVKAYDEWKSVSEWEKQDLTTYRKFSESVTSGEAK
;
A
#
# COMPACT_ATOMS: atom_id res chain seq x y z
N MET A 1 34.10 -14.65 66.54
CA MET A 1 32.73 -14.83 66.00
C MET A 1 32.11 -13.45 65.78
N LYS A 2 31.83 -13.06 64.54
CA LYS A 2 30.78 -12.10 64.12
C LYS A 2 30.85 -11.90 62.59
N PHE A 3 30.31 -12.88 61.86
CA PHE A 3 29.95 -12.69 60.46
C PHE A 3 28.77 -11.71 60.40
N ARG A 4 29.03 -10.44 60.11
CA ARG A 4 27.98 -9.52 59.67
C ARG A 4 27.85 -9.67 58.16
N PHE A 5 27.02 -10.64 57.75
CA PHE A 5 26.60 -10.75 56.36
C PHE A 5 25.96 -9.42 55.96
N LYS A 6 26.56 -8.73 55.00
CA LYS A 6 25.99 -7.54 54.35
C LYS A 6 24.86 -8.00 53.42
N LEU A 7 23.75 -8.42 54.01
CA LEU A 7 22.56 -8.85 53.30
C LEU A 7 22.09 -7.77 52.32
N GLY A 8 22.27 -6.50 52.69
CA GLY A 8 22.01 -5.33 51.84
C GLY A 8 22.82 -5.34 50.54
N ASP A 9 24.15 -5.45 50.60
CA ASP A 9 25.03 -5.42 49.42
C ASP A 9 24.77 -6.63 48.49
N PHE A 10 24.44 -7.80 49.05
CA PHE A 10 24.06 -8.98 48.28
C PHE A 10 22.69 -8.83 47.61
N LEU A 11 21.69 -8.29 48.31
CA LEU A 11 20.37 -7.99 47.76
C LEU A 11 20.43 -6.89 46.69
N LEU A 12 21.31 -5.90 46.85
CA LEU A 12 21.55 -4.84 45.87
C LEU A 12 22.24 -5.38 44.62
N GLY A 13 23.23 -6.27 44.79
CA GLY A 13 23.86 -7.00 43.68
C GLY A 13 22.88 -7.91 42.94
N LEU A 14 22.03 -8.63 43.66
CA LEU A 14 20.98 -9.50 43.08
C LEU A 14 19.94 -8.67 42.32
N GLY A 15 19.47 -7.56 42.91
CA GLY A 15 18.53 -6.65 42.26
C GLY A 15 19.09 -6.02 40.99
N THR A 16 20.36 -5.59 41.03
CA THR A 16 21.06 -5.05 39.85
C THR A 16 21.20 -6.10 38.75
N PHE A 17 21.57 -7.33 39.11
CA PHE A 17 21.66 -8.43 38.16
C PHE A 17 20.31 -8.75 37.51
N ILE A 18 19.22 -8.78 38.29
CA ILE A 18 17.86 -8.99 37.76
C ILE A 18 17.50 -7.88 36.78
N VAL A 19 17.75 -6.61 37.11
CA VAL A 19 17.46 -5.48 36.21
C VAL A 19 18.27 -5.55 34.91
N ILE A 20 19.54 -5.96 34.97
CA ILE A 20 20.39 -6.15 33.78
C ILE A 20 19.82 -7.28 32.91
N VAL A 21 19.49 -8.43 33.50
CA VAL A 21 18.90 -9.56 32.77
C VAL A 21 17.55 -9.16 32.17
N LEU A 22 16.70 -8.46 32.91
CA LEU A 22 15.41 -7.97 32.42
C LEU A 22 15.60 -6.99 31.25
N SER A 23 16.61 -6.12 31.34
CA SER A 23 16.94 -5.15 30.27
C SER A 23 17.43 -5.86 29.02
N ILE A 24 18.24 -6.92 29.15
CA ILE A 24 18.71 -7.74 28.03
C ILE A 24 17.54 -8.52 27.41
N VAL A 25 16.65 -9.09 28.22
CA VAL A 25 15.46 -9.81 27.74
C VAL A 25 14.51 -8.87 27.02
N LEU A 26 14.24 -7.68 27.57
CA LEU A 26 13.43 -6.65 26.92
C LEU A 26 14.09 -6.16 25.63
N TRP A 27 15.42 -5.96 25.62
CA TRP A 27 16.16 -5.61 24.41
C TRP A 27 16.06 -6.69 23.33
N ILE A 28 16.19 -7.97 23.69
CA ILE A 28 15.96 -9.10 22.79
C ILE A 28 14.51 -9.08 22.28
N PHE A 29 13.51 -8.85 23.15
CA PHE A 29 12.10 -8.83 22.77
C PHE A 29 11.79 -7.69 21.80
N ILE A 30 12.34 -6.50 22.02
CA ILE A 30 12.24 -5.35 21.10
C ILE A 30 12.90 -5.70 19.76
N MET A 31 14.11 -6.29 19.76
CA MET A 31 14.86 -6.61 18.55
C MET A 31 14.30 -7.79 17.74
N THR A 32 13.57 -8.68 18.41
CA THR A 32 12.91 -9.86 17.83
C THR A 32 11.44 -9.63 17.52
N SER A 33 10.85 -8.52 17.98
CA SER A 33 9.52 -8.10 17.56
C SER A 33 9.51 -7.85 16.05
N ASP A 34 8.57 -8.50 15.37
CA ASP A 34 8.61 -8.74 13.92
C ASP A 34 8.20 -7.52 13.07
N GLN A 35 8.25 -6.28 13.58
CA GLN A 35 7.83 -5.05 12.89
C GLN A 35 8.89 -4.52 11.92
N ARG A 36 9.46 -5.42 11.11
CA ARG A 36 10.65 -5.20 10.27
C ARG A 36 10.36 -4.60 8.89
N PHE A 37 9.15 -4.09 8.65
CA PHE A 37 8.93 -3.15 7.55
C PHE A 37 9.62 -1.79 7.80
N SER A 38 9.93 -1.48 9.06
CA SER A 38 10.47 -0.18 9.50
C SER A 38 12.00 0.00 9.43
N ASN A 39 12.77 -0.95 8.89
CA ASN A 39 14.25 -0.86 8.89
C ASN A 39 14.92 -0.71 7.53
N ILE A 40 14.16 -0.48 6.45
CA ILE A 40 14.76 -0.04 5.18
C ILE A 40 14.73 1.48 5.13
N GLY A 41 15.80 2.13 5.62
CA GLY A 41 16.07 3.54 5.27
C GLY A 41 16.66 4.46 6.33
N GLN A 42 16.80 4.06 7.60
CA GLN A 42 17.40 4.94 8.62
C GLN A 42 18.94 4.89 8.61
N GLN A 43 19.55 5.45 7.57
CA GLN A 43 20.88 6.03 7.69
C GLN A 43 20.89 7.39 6.99
N ASN A 44 20.94 8.45 7.81
CA ASN A 44 21.23 9.85 7.48
C ASN A 44 20.11 10.64 6.78
N GLN A 45 19.15 11.12 7.57
CA GLN A 45 18.39 12.33 7.24
C GLN A 45 19.06 13.54 7.90
N GLU A 46 20.18 13.98 7.33
CA GLU A 46 20.65 15.35 7.55
C GLU A 46 20.08 16.26 6.46
N ASN A 47 19.47 17.36 6.92
CA ASN A 47 18.83 18.38 6.11
C ASN A 47 19.88 19.25 5.43
N THR A 48 20.17 18.99 4.16
CA THR A 48 20.63 20.00 3.19
C THR A 48 20.48 19.38 1.80
N THR A 49 19.70 19.99 0.91
CA THR A 49 19.56 19.47 -0.47
C THR A 49 19.73 20.57 -1.49
N THR A 50 20.72 20.40 -2.36
CA THR A 50 20.89 21.11 -3.64
C THR A 50 20.15 20.36 -4.76
N LYS A 51 19.79 21.08 -5.83
CA LYS A 51 18.90 20.62 -6.93
C LYS A 51 19.37 19.35 -7.66
N GLU A 52 20.67 19.02 -7.65
CA GLU A 52 21.20 17.81 -8.31
C GLU A 52 20.95 16.52 -7.51
N GLN A 53 20.85 16.58 -6.18
CA GLN A 53 20.53 15.41 -5.35
C GLN A 53 19.06 14.97 -5.47
N VAL A 54 18.16 15.85 -5.91
CA VAL A 54 16.73 15.56 -6.10
C VAL A 54 16.49 14.58 -7.24
N ARG A 55 17.28 14.67 -8.33
CA ARG A 55 17.15 13.78 -9.51
C ARG A 55 17.64 12.35 -9.25
N ASN A 56 18.65 12.16 -8.40
CA ASN A 56 19.10 10.82 -7.99
C ASN A 56 18.26 10.24 -6.83
N ARG A 57 17.66 11.09 -5.97
CA ARG A 57 16.66 10.64 -4.98
C ARG A 57 15.36 10.17 -5.64
N SER A 58 14.89 10.83 -6.72
CA SER A 58 13.60 10.52 -7.36
C SER A 58 13.52 9.13 -8.00
N VAL A 59 14.62 8.61 -8.55
CA VAL A 59 14.64 7.23 -9.10
C VAL A 59 14.68 6.19 -7.98
N LYS A 60 15.37 6.48 -6.86
CA LYS A 60 15.41 5.58 -5.70
C LYS A 60 14.03 5.51 -5.02
N SER A 61 13.36 6.66 -4.86
CA SER A 61 12.06 6.75 -4.20
C SER A 61 10.89 6.20 -5.02
N LEU A 62 10.93 6.26 -6.36
CA LEU A 62 9.92 5.65 -7.23
C LEU A 62 9.74 4.16 -6.91
N TYR A 63 10.83 3.40 -6.88
CA TYR A 63 10.77 1.97 -6.58
C TYR A 63 10.58 1.65 -5.08
N ASP A 64 10.53 2.66 -4.22
CA ASP A 64 10.20 2.47 -2.81
C ASP A 64 8.67 2.58 -2.61
N LEU A 65 7.97 3.30 -3.51
CA LEU A 65 6.50 3.38 -3.55
C LEU A 65 5.87 2.30 -4.44
N TYR A 66 6.50 1.96 -5.58
CA TYR A 66 6.01 0.93 -6.52
C TYR A 66 6.68 -0.43 -6.27
N ILE A 67 6.21 -1.13 -5.25
CA ILE A 67 6.62 -2.49 -4.88
C ILE A 67 5.40 -3.40 -4.96
N PRO A 68 5.52 -4.65 -5.47
CA PRO A 68 4.43 -5.60 -5.38
C PRO A 68 3.99 -5.79 -3.92
N THR A 69 2.70 -5.85 -3.65
CA THR A 69 2.19 -5.91 -2.27
C THR A 69 1.86 -7.32 -1.85
N THR A 70 1.58 -8.20 -2.83
CA THR A 70 1.26 -9.61 -2.56
C THR A 70 2.15 -10.55 -3.35
N SER A 71 2.34 -11.75 -2.79
CA SER A 71 3.07 -12.83 -3.43
C SER A 71 2.30 -14.13 -3.36
N TYR A 72 2.30 -14.88 -4.45
CA TYR A 72 1.65 -16.19 -4.54
C TYR A 72 2.62 -17.25 -5.03
N GLY A 73 2.39 -18.48 -4.61
CA GLY A 73 3.09 -19.64 -5.11
C GLY A 73 2.35 -20.92 -4.77
N PHE A 74 2.96 -22.05 -5.11
CA PHE A 74 2.30 -23.36 -5.06
C PHE A 74 3.01 -24.33 -4.11
N PRO A 75 3.08 -24.03 -2.79
CA PRO A 75 3.61 -24.99 -1.84
C PRO A 75 2.75 -26.24 -1.88
N ASN A 76 3.37 -27.39 -2.16
CA ASN A 76 2.68 -28.68 -2.30
C ASN A 76 1.60 -28.71 -3.40
N GLY A 77 1.75 -27.87 -4.44
CA GLY A 77 0.86 -27.89 -5.62
C GLY A 77 -0.43 -27.06 -5.49
N ASN A 78 -0.75 -26.53 -4.32
CA ASN A 78 -1.93 -25.68 -4.11
C ASN A 78 -1.57 -24.20 -4.13
N LEU A 79 -2.38 -23.37 -4.80
CA LEU A 79 -2.17 -21.93 -4.82
C LEU A 79 -2.36 -21.34 -3.41
N CYS A 80 -1.31 -20.71 -2.91
CA CYS A 80 -1.30 -20.03 -1.62
C CYS A 80 -0.77 -18.61 -1.78
N GLN A 81 -1.36 -17.68 -1.05
CA GLN A 81 -0.69 -16.43 -0.73
C GLN A 81 0.45 -16.72 0.24
N LEU A 82 1.63 -16.21 -0.09
CA LEU A 82 2.86 -16.41 0.66
C LEU A 82 3.21 -15.14 1.42
N TYR A 83 3.58 -15.31 2.68
CA TYR A 83 4.03 -14.21 3.52
C TYR A 83 5.11 -14.66 4.52
N ASP A 84 6.16 -13.85 4.65
CA ASP A 84 7.22 -14.02 5.65
C ASP A 84 7.80 -12.64 6.00
N SER A 85 7.65 -12.23 7.27
CA SER A 85 8.18 -10.96 7.80
C SER A 85 9.71 -10.89 7.75
N LYS A 86 10.41 -12.03 7.86
CA LYS A 86 11.88 -12.09 7.86
C LYS A 86 12.45 -12.25 6.45
N ASN A 87 11.81 -13.09 5.64
CA ASN A 87 12.22 -13.37 4.26
C ASN A 87 11.21 -12.79 3.26
N ASN A 88 11.02 -11.47 3.30
CA ASN A 88 9.99 -10.80 2.52
C ASN A 88 10.21 -11.01 1.00
N LEU A 89 9.25 -11.67 0.35
CA LEU A 89 9.32 -12.04 -1.06
C LEU A 89 9.26 -10.82 -2.00
N THR A 90 8.41 -9.84 -1.70
CA THR A 90 8.19 -8.69 -2.59
C THR A 90 9.39 -7.75 -2.58
N LEU A 91 10.02 -7.57 -1.41
CA LEU A 91 11.27 -6.83 -1.26
C LEU A 91 12.44 -7.57 -1.92
N GLU A 92 12.53 -8.89 -1.76
CA GLU A 92 13.55 -9.69 -2.43
C GLU A 92 13.43 -9.61 -3.95
N PHE A 93 12.22 -9.75 -4.47
CA PHE A 93 11.94 -9.57 -5.89
C PHE A 93 12.37 -8.18 -6.36
N THR A 94 11.97 -7.13 -5.64
CA THR A 94 12.27 -5.73 -6.00
C THR A 94 13.78 -5.48 -6.04
N LYS A 95 14.53 -6.04 -5.11
CA LYS A 95 16.00 -5.95 -5.09
C LYS A 95 16.65 -6.54 -6.33
N GLU A 96 16.13 -7.66 -6.83
CA GLU A 96 16.70 -8.36 -7.99
C GLU A 96 16.20 -7.80 -9.31
N ILE A 97 14.92 -7.43 -9.42
CA ILE A 97 14.37 -6.83 -10.65
C ILE A 97 14.99 -5.46 -10.95
N LYS A 98 15.40 -4.69 -9.92
CA LYS A 98 16.16 -3.44 -10.05
C LYS A 98 17.51 -3.61 -10.76
N LYS A 99 18.05 -4.83 -10.83
CA LYS A 99 19.30 -5.17 -11.52
C LYS A 99 19.07 -5.76 -12.91
N ALA A 100 17.84 -6.20 -13.19
CA ALA A 100 17.48 -6.86 -14.43
C ALA A 100 17.52 -5.86 -15.59
N LYS A 101 18.15 -6.28 -16.70
CA LYS A 101 18.15 -5.52 -17.95
C LYS A 101 17.54 -6.35 -19.06
N ALA A 102 16.61 -5.77 -19.81
CA ALA A 102 16.06 -6.43 -20.99
C ALA A 102 17.13 -6.64 -22.07
N VAL A 103 17.18 -7.86 -22.60
CA VAL A 103 18.08 -8.29 -23.68
C VAL A 103 17.38 -8.16 -25.03
N ASN A 104 16.07 -8.37 -25.07
CA ASN A 104 15.24 -8.29 -26.27
C ASN A 104 14.07 -7.32 -26.07
N LYS A 105 13.30 -7.10 -27.15
CA LYS A 105 12.02 -6.41 -27.08
C LYS A 105 11.00 -7.29 -26.36
N ILE A 106 10.10 -6.64 -25.64
CA ILE A 106 8.95 -7.25 -24.96
C ILE A 106 8.07 -7.94 -26.01
N LYS A 107 7.83 -9.25 -25.84
CA LYS A 107 6.99 -10.04 -26.74
C LYS A 107 5.67 -10.39 -26.06
N LYS A 108 4.54 -10.07 -26.68
CA LYS A 108 3.22 -10.53 -26.23
C LYS A 108 3.03 -11.99 -26.62
N ILE A 109 2.63 -12.84 -25.68
CA ILE A 109 2.54 -14.30 -25.87
C ILE A 109 1.17 -14.89 -25.52
N VAL A 110 0.36 -14.19 -24.73
CA VAL A 110 -1.00 -14.62 -24.36
C VAL A 110 -1.99 -13.50 -24.64
N HIS A 111 -3.15 -13.88 -25.18
CA HIS A 111 -4.24 -13.00 -25.59
C HIS A 111 -5.64 -13.55 -25.21
N SER A 112 -5.70 -14.65 -24.45
CA SER A 112 -6.98 -15.28 -24.09
C SER A 112 -7.04 -15.60 -22.61
N GLN A 113 -8.24 -15.46 -22.05
CA GLN A 113 -8.50 -15.71 -20.63
C GLN A 113 -8.12 -17.12 -20.21
N ALA A 114 -8.47 -18.14 -21.00
CA ALA A 114 -8.15 -19.54 -20.67
C ALA A 114 -6.64 -19.75 -20.51
N ARG A 115 -5.83 -19.23 -21.45
CA ARG A 115 -4.37 -19.29 -21.37
C ARG A 115 -3.81 -18.45 -20.22
N TYR A 116 -4.42 -17.32 -19.91
CA TYR A 116 -4.04 -16.52 -18.75
C TYR A 116 -4.24 -17.30 -17.44
N GLN A 117 -5.38 -17.98 -17.31
CA GLN A 117 -5.70 -18.81 -16.16
C GLN A 117 -4.76 -20.01 -16.01
N GLU A 118 -4.23 -20.57 -17.10
CA GLU A 118 -3.18 -21.59 -17.03
C GLU A 118 -1.92 -21.04 -16.34
N TYR A 119 -1.51 -19.80 -16.62
CA TYR A 119 -0.39 -19.16 -15.93
C TYR A 119 -0.69 -18.85 -14.47
N LEU A 120 -1.91 -18.36 -14.17
CA LEU A 120 -2.34 -18.09 -12.80
C LEU A 120 -2.36 -19.33 -11.90
N ASN A 121 -2.61 -20.50 -12.48
CA ASN A 121 -2.73 -21.78 -11.75
C ASN A 121 -1.51 -22.70 -11.94
N SER A 122 -0.41 -22.21 -12.53
CA SER A 122 0.77 -23.03 -12.80
C SER A 122 1.79 -23.01 -11.66
N PRO A 123 2.20 -24.18 -11.14
CA PRO A 123 3.19 -24.29 -10.06
C PRO A 123 4.62 -23.90 -10.47
N GLU A 124 4.85 -23.63 -11.77
CA GLU A 124 6.15 -23.22 -12.30
C GLU A 124 6.51 -21.77 -11.97
N TYR A 125 5.56 -20.98 -11.47
CA TYR A 125 5.72 -19.56 -11.25
C TYR A 125 5.53 -19.14 -9.79
N VAL A 126 6.43 -18.28 -9.33
CA VAL A 126 6.17 -17.40 -8.17
C VAL A 126 5.58 -16.12 -8.73
N GLN A 127 4.43 -15.71 -8.20
CA GLN A 127 3.69 -14.53 -8.70
C GLN A 127 3.86 -13.37 -7.74
N LEU A 128 4.17 -12.18 -8.25
CA LEU A 128 4.28 -10.95 -7.47
C LEU A 128 3.32 -9.93 -8.08
N VAL A 129 2.43 -9.37 -7.26
CA VAL A 129 1.28 -8.61 -7.77
C VAL A 129 1.25 -7.23 -7.14
N TYR A 130 1.12 -6.22 -8.00
CA TYR A 130 0.75 -4.86 -7.62
C TYR A 130 -0.75 -4.81 -7.36
N PRO A 131 -1.20 -3.96 -6.43
CA PRO A 131 -2.62 -3.87 -6.11
C PRO A 131 -3.47 -3.39 -7.29
N ASP A 132 -2.86 -2.71 -8.27
CA ASP A 132 -3.50 -2.24 -9.51
C ASP A 132 -2.48 -2.14 -10.66
N GLU A 133 -2.93 -1.78 -11.87
CA GLU A 133 -2.09 -1.63 -13.05
C GLU A 133 -1.01 -0.55 -12.90
N ILE A 134 0.18 -0.89 -13.40
CA ILE A 134 1.30 0.03 -13.60
C ILE A 134 1.82 -0.07 -15.03
N THR A 135 2.59 0.91 -15.49
CA THR A 135 3.06 0.93 -16.88
C THR A 135 4.44 0.31 -17.06
N PHE A 136 4.70 -0.25 -18.24
CA PHE A 136 6.01 -0.80 -18.60
C PHE A 136 7.12 0.26 -18.53
N SER A 137 6.80 1.52 -18.83
CA SER A 137 7.72 2.66 -18.72
C SER A 137 8.21 2.94 -17.30
N LEU A 138 7.52 2.49 -16.24
CA LEU A 138 8.07 2.60 -14.87
C LEU A 138 9.38 1.80 -14.71
N PHE A 139 9.57 0.75 -15.52
CA PHE A 139 10.78 -0.08 -15.52
C PHE A 139 11.63 0.18 -16.75
N ASN A 140 12.19 1.39 -16.87
CA ASN A 140 13.09 1.77 -17.98
C ASN A 140 14.25 0.78 -18.23
N GLN A 141 14.62 -0.04 -17.24
CA GLN A 141 15.64 -1.09 -17.41
C GLN A 141 15.12 -2.35 -18.14
N LEU A 142 13.82 -2.64 -18.00
CA LEU A 142 13.11 -3.73 -18.67
C LEU A 142 12.48 -3.27 -19.98
N ASN A 143 12.27 -1.97 -20.14
CA ASN A 143 11.74 -1.37 -21.35
C ASN A 143 12.54 -0.15 -21.78
N LYS A 144 13.19 -0.21 -22.94
CA LYS A 144 13.95 0.93 -23.48
C LYS A 144 13.07 2.02 -24.08
N SER A 145 11.76 1.79 -24.20
CA SER A 145 10.80 2.77 -24.70
C SER A 145 10.25 3.61 -23.54
N ALA A 146 10.53 4.90 -23.53
CA ALA A 146 10.07 5.83 -22.49
C ALA A 146 8.55 6.13 -22.56
N ASN A 147 7.89 5.81 -23.68
CA ASN A 147 6.49 6.15 -23.96
C ASN A 147 5.62 4.89 -24.13
N ASP A 148 5.93 3.82 -23.41
CA ASP A 148 5.15 2.60 -23.45
C ASP A 148 4.10 2.58 -22.32
N ASP A 149 2.93 3.12 -22.64
CA ASP A 149 1.78 3.18 -21.74
C ASP A 149 1.04 1.84 -21.63
N ARG A 150 1.60 0.74 -22.13
CA ARG A 150 1.03 -0.59 -21.81
C ARG A 150 1.07 -0.80 -20.31
N GLU A 151 0.04 -1.47 -19.82
CA GLU A 151 -0.19 -1.70 -18.40
C GLU A 151 -0.05 -3.17 -18.03
N PHE A 152 0.39 -3.43 -16.81
CA PHE A 152 0.45 -4.76 -16.20
C PHE A 152 0.40 -4.60 -14.69
N ASN A 153 -0.01 -5.65 -13.98
CA ASN A 153 -0.07 -5.64 -12.52
C ASN A 153 0.60 -6.87 -11.88
N ARG A 154 0.99 -7.87 -12.69
CA ARG A 154 1.51 -9.15 -12.19
C ARG A 154 2.84 -9.52 -12.84
N PHE A 155 3.80 -9.93 -12.03
CA PHE A 155 5.02 -10.60 -12.46
C PHE A 155 4.88 -12.10 -12.23
N PHE A 156 5.23 -12.91 -13.23
CA PHE A 156 5.46 -14.35 -13.06
C PHE A 156 6.96 -14.64 -13.17
N VAL A 157 7.55 -15.10 -12.06
CA VAL A 157 8.95 -15.50 -12.00
C VAL A 157 9.03 -17.01 -12.17
N SER A 158 9.59 -17.43 -13.30
CA SER A 158 9.81 -18.83 -13.62
C SER A 158 10.99 -19.44 -12.85
N LYS A 159 11.27 -20.73 -13.09
CA LYS A 159 12.51 -21.39 -12.65
C LYS A 159 13.77 -20.80 -13.29
N SER A 160 13.66 -20.07 -14.40
CA SER A 160 14.79 -19.44 -15.10
C SER A 160 15.09 -18.04 -14.57
N ASN A 161 16.37 -17.69 -14.47
CA ASN A 161 16.84 -16.32 -14.20
C ASN A 161 16.94 -15.45 -15.48
N HIS A 162 16.66 -16.03 -16.65
CA HIS A 162 16.81 -15.36 -17.95
C HIS A 162 15.49 -14.86 -18.54
N TRP A 163 14.36 -15.25 -17.95
CA TRP A 163 13.03 -14.94 -18.45
C TRP A 163 12.13 -14.47 -17.33
N ILE A 164 11.38 -13.41 -17.60
CA ILE A 164 10.31 -12.93 -16.75
C ILE A 164 9.07 -12.67 -17.60
N TYR A 165 7.90 -12.83 -16.99
CA TYR A 165 6.62 -12.62 -17.66
C TYR A 165 5.81 -11.58 -16.90
N LEU A 166 5.20 -10.64 -17.64
CA LEU A 166 4.34 -9.60 -17.08
C LEU A 166 2.91 -9.88 -17.52
N GLY A 167 2.00 -10.03 -16.56
CA GLY A 167 0.57 -10.23 -16.78
C GLY A 167 -0.23 -8.98 -16.47
N ASN A 168 -1.27 -8.76 -17.25
CA ASN A 168 -2.32 -7.79 -16.95
C ASN A 168 -3.62 -8.55 -16.66
N ASP A 169 -4.07 -8.47 -15.41
CA ASP A 169 -5.23 -9.21 -14.92
C ASP A 169 -6.56 -8.70 -15.52
N GLN A 170 -6.64 -7.43 -15.92
CA GLN A 170 -7.83 -6.83 -16.51
C GLN A 170 -8.08 -7.35 -17.94
N ASN A 171 -7.05 -7.33 -18.79
CA ASN A 171 -7.16 -7.71 -20.20
C ASN A 171 -6.69 -9.16 -20.52
N ASN A 172 -6.15 -9.88 -19.53
CA ASN A 172 -5.67 -11.27 -19.65
C ASN A 172 -4.49 -11.45 -20.63
N GLU A 173 -3.63 -10.44 -20.74
CA GLU A 173 -2.46 -10.49 -21.61
C GLU A 173 -1.20 -10.85 -20.83
N ILE A 174 -0.30 -11.62 -21.46
CA ILE A 174 1.02 -11.91 -20.90
C ILE A 174 2.10 -11.52 -21.89
N TYR A 175 3.11 -10.85 -21.35
CA TYR A 175 4.28 -10.36 -22.05
C TYR A 175 5.52 -11.07 -21.52
N GLN A 176 6.35 -11.59 -22.42
CA GLN A 176 7.61 -12.26 -22.12
C GLN A 176 8.79 -11.32 -22.39
N ILE A 177 9.74 -11.30 -21.46
CA ILE A 177 10.97 -10.50 -21.56
C ILE A 177 12.17 -11.40 -21.24
N LYS A 178 13.18 -11.38 -22.13
CA LYS A 178 14.49 -11.97 -21.84
C LYS A 178 15.31 -10.96 -21.06
N ILE A 179 15.79 -11.35 -19.89
CA ILE A 179 16.53 -10.49 -18.97
C ILE A 179 17.92 -11.03 -18.66
N LYS A 180 18.81 -10.15 -18.21
CA LYS A 180 20.12 -10.46 -17.65
C LYS A 180 20.38 -9.65 -16.39
N GLY A 181 21.24 -10.15 -15.50
CA GLY A 181 21.73 -9.43 -14.32
C GLY A 181 20.90 -9.60 -13.03
N ALA A 182 19.77 -10.30 -13.09
CA ALA A 182 18.98 -10.65 -11.91
C ALA A 182 19.16 -12.13 -11.54
N ASN A 183 19.10 -12.44 -10.23
CA ASN A 183 19.07 -13.81 -9.75
C ASN A 183 17.89 -14.02 -8.77
N PHE A 184 16.90 -14.82 -9.17
CA PHE A 184 15.71 -15.12 -8.38
C PHE A 184 15.79 -16.45 -7.61
N ASP A 185 16.96 -17.07 -7.47
CA ASP A 185 17.13 -18.33 -6.72
C ASP A 185 16.71 -18.17 -5.26
N ARG A 186 17.09 -17.05 -4.64
CA ARG A 186 16.75 -16.72 -3.26
C ARG A 186 15.25 -16.49 -3.09
N LEU A 187 14.62 -15.77 -4.02
CA LEU A 187 13.18 -15.57 -4.06
C LEU A 187 12.43 -16.91 -4.13
N ARG A 188 12.85 -17.83 -5.02
CA ARG A 188 12.25 -19.17 -5.13
C ARG A 188 12.40 -19.98 -3.83
N LYS A 189 13.57 -19.91 -3.19
CA LYS A 189 13.80 -20.56 -1.90
C LYS A 189 12.90 -19.98 -0.80
N TYR A 190 12.72 -18.67 -0.77
CA TYR A 190 11.80 -18.01 0.16
C TYR A 190 10.35 -18.41 -0.09
N ALA A 191 9.93 -18.51 -1.36
CA ALA A 191 8.59 -18.95 -1.70
C ALA A 191 8.27 -20.38 -1.23
N GLN A 192 9.22 -21.31 -1.37
CA GLN A 192 9.05 -22.69 -0.90
C GLN A 192 8.95 -22.78 0.63
N ASN A 193 9.76 -21.98 1.33
CA ASN A 193 9.92 -22.02 2.78
C ASN A 193 9.15 -20.92 3.53
N ALA A 194 8.21 -20.24 2.85
CA ALA A 194 7.44 -19.16 3.45
C ALA A 194 6.75 -19.63 4.73
N LYS A 195 6.82 -18.84 5.80
CA LYS A 195 6.23 -19.18 7.10
C LYS A 195 4.71 -19.23 7.05
N SER A 196 4.10 -18.23 6.42
CA SER A 196 2.65 -18.16 6.24
C SER A 196 2.28 -18.56 4.82
N LYS A 197 1.33 -19.49 4.73
CA LYS A 197 0.81 -20.07 3.50
C LYS A 197 -0.71 -20.12 3.62
N SER A 198 -1.39 -19.11 3.08
CA SER A 198 -2.84 -19.01 3.11
C SER A 198 -3.41 -19.54 1.80
N PRO A 199 -4.17 -20.65 1.80
CA PRO A 199 -4.80 -21.16 0.58
C PRO A 199 -5.77 -20.14 0.00
N VAL A 200 -5.66 -19.89 -1.30
CA VAL A 200 -6.51 -18.93 -2.02
C VAL A 200 -6.93 -19.47 -3.37
N ARG A 201 -8.06 -18.98 -3.87
CA ARG A 201 -8.45 -19.08 -5.27
C ARG A 201 -8.44 -17.68 -5.88
N LEU A 202 -7.92 -17.54 -7.08
CA LEU A 202 -8.02 -16.27 -7.82
C LEU A 202 -9.36 -16.24 -8.56
N VAL A 203 -10.21 -15.28 -8.21
CA VAL A 203 -11.56 -15.11 -8.78
C VAL A 203 -11.58 -13.86 -9.62
N ARG A 204 -12.16 -13.96 -10.82
CA ARG A 204 -12.31 -12.83 -11.72
C ARG A 204 -13.47 -11.94 -11.26
N LEU A 205 -13.19 -10.67 -11.05
CA LEU A 205 -14.10 -9.56 -10.75
C LEU A 205 -13.99 -8.50 -11.86
N ARG A 206 -14.64 -7.32 -11.72
CA ARG A 206 -14.62 -6.31 -12.81
C ARG A 206 -13.21 -5.79 -13.14
N GLU A 207 -12.33 -5.64 -12.14
CA GLU A 207 -10.95 -5.14 -12.31
C GLU A 207 -9.90 -6.27 -12.21
N GLY A 208 -10.18 -7.42 -12.81
CA GLY A 208 -9.21 -8.52 -12.90
C GLY A 208 -9.39 -9.58 -11.81
N TYR A 209 -8.30 -10.09 -11.23
CA TYR A 209 -8.35 -11.25 -10.33
C TYR A 209 -8.09 -10.87 -8.87
N SER A 210 -9.05 -11.14 -7.99
CA SER A 210 -8.91 -10.95 -6.54
C SER A 210 -8.69 -12.28 -5.81
N PRO A 211 -7.92 -12.30 -4.71
CA PRO A 211 -7.73 -13.51 -3.90
C PRO A 211 -8.97 -13.79 -3.05
N PHE A 212 -9.54 -14.98 -3.21
CA PHE A 212 -10.59 -15.50 -2.35
C PHE A 212 -9.97 -16.52 -1.40
N TYR A 213 -9.98 -16.20 -0.11
CA TYR A 213 -9.51 -17.09 0.94
C TYR A 213 -10.57 -18.18 1.18
N SER A 214 -10.15 -19.44 1.07
CA SER A 214 -11.05 -20.60 1.11
C SER A 214 -11.47 -21.02 2.52
N ARG A 215 -10.85 -20.44 3.55
CA ARG A 215 -11.09 -20.76 4.97
C ARG A 215 -10.93 -19.51 5.81
N GLU A 216 -11.39 -19.60 7.05
CA GLU A 216 -11.15 -18.57 8.06
C GLU A 216 -9.65 -18.31 8.29
N ILE A 217 -9.32 -17.06 8.54
CA ILE A 217 -7.96 -16.60 8.81
C ILE A 217 -7.95 -15.83 10.13
N ASP A 218 -7.02 -16.18 11.02
CA ASP A 218 -6.74 -15.39 12.21
C ASP A 218 -5.83 -14.22 11.84
N GLY A 219 -6.46 -13.07 11.59
CA GLY A 219 -5.77 -11.82 11.31
C GLY A 219 -5.21 -11.22 12.60
N LYS A 220 -3.93 -10.85 12.59
CA LYS A 220 -3.30 -10.19 13.75
C LYS A 220 -3.80 -8.75 13.89
N VAL A 221 -4.11 -8.35 15.11
CA VAL A 221 -4.37 -6.95 15.45
C VAL A 221 -3.07 -6.29 15.88
N TYR A 222 -2.75 -5.14 15.30
CA TYR A 222 -1.54 -4.40 15.66
C TYR A 222 -1.88 -3.06 16.29
N SER A 223 -1.10 -2.64 17.29
CA SER A 223 -1.30 -1.34 17.91
C SER A 223 -0.14 -0.40 17.58
N TYR A 224 -0.46 0.88 17.36
CA TYR A 224 0.50 1.90 16.96
C TYR A 224 0.26 3.21 17.70
N LEU A 225 1.34 3.85 18.14
CA LEU A 225 1.30 5.27 18.45
C LEU A 225 1.35 6.06 17.15
N THR A 226 0.40 6.99 17.03
CA THR A 226 0.27 7.90 15.91
C THR A 226 0.80 9.28 16.26
N ASN A 227 1.33 9.95 15.25
CA ASN A 227 1.60 11.37 15.30
C ASN A 227 1.03 12.04 14.05
N HIS A 228 1.07 13.37 14.03
CA HIS A 228 0.74 14.13 12.84
C HIS A 228 1.57 15.40 12.80
N GLN A 229 1.83 15.89 11.59
CA GLN A 229 2.43 17.21 11.41
C GLN A 229 1.37 18.30 11.61
N SER A 230 1.79 19.47 12.08
CA SER A 230 0.89 20.61 12.24
C SER A 230 0.41 21.13 10.89
N TYR A 231 -0.75 21.80 10.85
CA TYR A 231 -1.18 22.46 9.62
C TYR A 231 -0.17 23.53 9.17
N SER A 232 0.53 24.18 10.10
CA SER A 232 1.55 25.19 9.79
C SER A 232 2.75 24.60 9.05
N TYR A 233 3.11 23.35 9.34
CA TYR A 233 4.13 22.61 8.58
C TYR A 233 3.70 22.48 7.11
N PHE A 234 2.47 22.02 6.86
CA PHE A 234 1.98 21.85 5.48
C PHE A 234 1.80 23.18 4.75
N VAL A 235 1.33 24.23 5.42
CA VAL A 235 1.25 25.59 4.84
C VAL A 235 2.65 26.05 4.42
N SER A 236 3.62 26.00 5.32
CA SER A 236 5.00 26.41 5.03
C SER A 236 5.63 25.58 3.91
N ARG A 237 5.45 24.26 3.93
CA ARG A 237 6.05 23.34 2.97
C ARG A 237 5.42 23.42 1.57
N LEU A 238 4.10 23.55 1.48
CA LEU A 238 3.36 23.51 0.21
C LEU A 238 3.13 24.90 -0.40
N LEU A 239 3.02 25.94 0.43
CA LEU A 239 2.70 27.31 0.02
C LEU A 239 3.81 28.31 0.35
N GLY A 240 4.85 27.93 1.09
CA GLY A 240 5.91 28.83 1.53
C GLY A 240 5.54 29.67 2.76
N THR A 241 6.45 30.57 3.14
CA THR A 241 6.34 31.38 4.37
C THR A 241 5.92 32.83 4.11
N SER A 242 5.82 33.27 2.86
CA SER A 242 5.47 34.65 2.48
C SER A 242 4.40 34.67 1.39
N GLY A 243 3.58 35.72 1.36
CA GLY A 243 2.53 35.89 0.35
C GLY A 243 1.31 34.96 0.50
N VAL A 244 1.23 34.21 1.60
CA VAL A 244 0.11 33.30 1.89
C VAL A 244 -1.04 34.07 2.55
N THR A 245 -2.23 33.95 1.99
CA THR A 245 -3.48 34.47 2.57
C THR A 245 -4.31 33.32 3.14
N SER A 246 -5.22 33.60 4.07
CA SER A 246 -6.10 32.57 4.65
C SER A 246 -7.54 33.06 4.78
N LYS A 247 -8.48 32.13 4.62
CA LYS A 247 -9.91 32.35 4.83
C LYS A 247 -10.54 31.14 5.52
N THR A 248 -11.16 31.36 6.67
CA THR A 248 -11.87 30.31 7.41
C THR A 248 -13.35 30.32 7.05
N ASN A 249 -13.92 29.16 6.76
CA ASN A 249 -15.35 29.01 6.47
C ASN A 249 -16.17 28.83 7.75
N LYS A 250 -17.51 28.84 7.63
CA LYS A 250 -18.43 28.66 8.76
C LYS A 250 -18.25 27.33 9.49
N ASN A 251 -17.74 26.30 8.80
CA ASN A 251 -17.49 24.98 9.35
C ASN A 251 -16.12 24.89 10.07
N GLY A 252 -15.41 26.00 10.21
CA GLY A 252 -14.11 26.07 10.88
C GLY A 252 -12.93 25.56 10.05
N GLN A 253 -13.14 25.15 8.78
CA GLN A 253 -12.06 24.76 7.87
C GLN A 253 -11.39 26.03 7.32
N THR A 254 -10.07 26.01 7.23
CA THR A 254 -9.29 27.17 6.75
C THR A 254 -8.69 26.85 5.39
N ILE A 255 -8.91 27.74 4.43
CA ILE A 255 -8.30 27.68 3.11
C ILE A 255 -7.13 28.65 3.11
N TYR A 256 -5.91 28.13 2.99
CA TYR A 256 -4.72 28.92 2.72
C TYR A 256 -4.50 29.01 1.22
N SER A 257 -4.11 30.18 0.72
CA SER A 257 -3.91 30.42 -0.72
C SER A 257 -2.61 31.18 -0.94
N LEU A 258 -1.79 30.69 -1.86
CA LEU A 258 -0.64 31.41 -2.40
C LEU A 258 -0.96 31.76 -3.85
N SER A 259 -1.06 33.06 -4.13
CA SER A 259 -1.52 33.55 -5.44
C SER A 259 -2.89 32.96 -5.83
N TYR A 260 -3.21 32.97 -7.12
CA TYR A 260 -4.41 32.37 -7.69
C TYR A 260 -4.25 30.89 -8.03
N TYR A 261 -3.03 30.35 -7.93
CA TYR A 261 -2.68 29.03 -8.49
C TYR A 261 -2.58 27.91 -7.45
N THR A 262 -2.36 28.19 -6.17
CA THR A 262 -2.22 27.11 -5.18
C THR A 262 -3.04 27.36 -3.94
N ARG A 263 -3.71 26.30 -3.47
CA ARG A 263 -4.53 26.33 -2.27
C ARG A 263 -4.27 25.10 -1.42
N LEU A 264 -4.38 25.28 -0.11
CA LEU A 264 -4.40 24.20 0.87
C LEU A 264 -5.63 24.36 1.75
N LYS A 265 -6.55 23.40 1.67
CA LYS A 265 -7.68 23.27 2.59
C LYS A 265 -7.23 22.48 3.81
N VAL A 266 -7.32 23.12 4.96
CA VAL A 266 -6.96 22.59 6.27
C VAL A 266 -8.25 22.27 7.05
N PRO A 267 -8.37 21.08 7.65
CA PRO A 267 -9.53 20.70 8.46
C PRO A 267 -9.65 21.61 9.70
N ALA A 268 -10.83 21.63 10.31
CA ALA A 268 -11.05 22.44 11.51
C ALA A 268 -10.14 21.92 12.65
N PRO A 269 -9.34 22.77 13.33
CA PRO A 269 -8.37 22.31 14.32
C PRO A 269 -8.95 21.49 15.48
N LYS A 270 -10.26 21.65 15.76
CA LYS A 270 -10.97 20.97 16.85
C LYS A 270 -11.80 19.76 16.40
N SER A 271 -11.88 19.46 15.09
CA SER A 271 -12.69 18.32 14.62
C SER A 271 -12.01 16.97 14.82
N GLY A 272 -10.68 16.95 15.03
CA GLY A 272 -9.90 15.71 15.02
C GLY A 272 -9.81 15.06 13.63
N GLU A 273 -10.19 15.77 12.58
CA GLU A 273 -9.98 15.38 11.19
C GLU A 273 -8.55 15.69 10.77
N HIS A 274 -7.97 14.76 10.02
CA HIS A 274 -6.59 14.85 9.54
C HIS A 274 -6.51 14.86 8.01
N ASN A 275 -7.64 15.09 7.32
CA ASN A 275 -7.72 15.11 5.87
C ASN A 275 -7.52 16.53 5.33
N TYR A 276 -6.50 16.70 4.51
CA TYR A 276 -6.14 17.93 3.83
C TYR A 276 -6.39 17.79 2.34
N LEU A 277 -6.58 18.92 1.67
CA LEU A 277 -6.65 18.98 0.21
C LEU A 277 -5.74 20.09 -0.30
N TYR A 278 -4.67 19.71 -0.97
CA TYR A 278 -3.83 20.61 -1.73
C TYR A 278 -4.33 20.67 -3.18
N THR A 279 -4.46 21.87 -3.73
CA THR A 279 -4.89 22.08 -5.12
C THR A 279 -3.89 22.98 -5.82
N HIS A 280 -3.37 22.51 -6.96
CA HIS A 280 -2.59 23.29 -7.90
C HIS A 280 -3.42 23.53 -9.16
N TYR A 281 -3.80 24.77 -9.41
CA TYR A 281 -4.55 25.17 -10.60
C TYR A 281 -3.58 25.42 -11.76
N GLU A 282 -3.75 24.62 -12.79
CA GLU A 282 -3.03 24.75 -14.04
C GLU A 282 -3.87 24.16 -15.17
N LYS A 283 -3.87 24.80 -16.33
CA LYS A 283 -4.55 24.28 -17.51
C LYS A 283 -3.65 23.24 -18.15
N ASN A 284 -3.99 21.98 -17.98
CA ASN A 284 -3.26 20.86 -18.56
C ASN A 284 -4.22 19.82 -19.15
N LYS A 285 -3.75 19.03 -20.11
CA LYS A 285 -4.48 17.80 -20.46
C LYS A 285 -4.25 16.78 -19.35
N ILE A 286 -5.23 15.90 -19.11
CA ILE A 286 -5.03 14.76 -18.21
C ILE A 286 -3.81 13.97 -18.73
N PRO A 287 -2.76 13.77 -17.91
CA PRO A 287 -1.53 13.12 -18.37
C PRO A 287 -1.77 11.66 -18.78
N SER A 288 -0.84 11.06 -19.55
CA SER A 288 -0.87 9.63 -19.86
C SER A 288 -0.76 8.79 -18.58
N ALA A 289 -1.10 7.49 -18.64
CA ALA A 289 -0.97 6.59 -17.49
C ALA A 289 0.43 6.64 -16.87
N THR A 290 1.49 6.57 -17.69
CA THR A 290 2.87 6.65 -17.20
C THR A 290 3.15 7.99 -16.53
N SER A 291 2.78 9.11 -17.16
CA SER A 291 3.01 10.44 -16.58
C SER A 291 2.24 10.62 -15.27
N ARG A 292 0.98 10.16 -15.19
CA ARG A 292 0.19 10.21 -13.94
C ARG A 292 0.89 9.45 -12.80
N LEU A 293 1.36 8.23 -13.07
CA LEU A 293 2.07 7.43 -12.08
C LEU A 293 3.37 8.11 -11.62
N LEU A 294 4.15 8.68 -12.52
CA LEU A 294 5.40 9.39 -12.19
C LEU A 294 5.16 10.73 -11.49
N ASP A 295 4.24 11.55 -11.98
CA ASP A 295 3.93 12.88 -11.44
C ASP A 295 3.28 12.77 -10.06
N SER A 296 2.47 11.73 -9.82
CA SER A 296 1.89 11.50 -8.48
C SER A 296 2.96 11.28 -7.41
N VAL A 297 4.11 10.68 -7.76
CA VAL A 297 5.25 10.51 -6.83
C VAL A 297 5.90 11.85 -6.47
N TYR A 298 5.98 12.78 -7.42
CA TYR A 298 6.43 14.14 -7.13
C TYR A 298 5.58 14.77 -6.03
N TYR A 299 4.24 14.65 -6.14
CA TYR A 299 3.33 15.18 -5.12
C TYR A 299 3.48 14.49 -3.76
N VAL A 300 3.64 13.17 -3.73
CA VAL A 300 3.92 12.42 -2.48
C VAL A 300 5.15 12.99 -1.77
N HIS A 301 6.26 13.20 -2.48
CA HIS A 301 7.47 13.80 -1.90
C HIS A 301 7.29 15.24 -1.44
N GLN A 302 6.48 16.00 -2.18
CA GLN A 302 6.18 17.39 -1.85
C GLN A 302 5.46 17.50 -0.50
N LEU A 303 4.53 16.58 -0.19
CA LEU A 303 3.84 16.53 1.10
C LEU A 303 4.79 16.34 2.28
N GLY A 304 5.86 15.55 2.09
CA GLY A 304 6.81 15.25 3.16
C GLY A 304 6.20 14.48 4.32
N LEU A 305 5.31 13.55 4.02
CA LEU A 305 4.82 12.53 4.95
C LEU A 305 5.89 11.44 5.12
N THR A 306 5.69 10.55 6.10
CA THR A 306 6.51 9.33 6.14
C THR A 306 6.16 8.44 4.94
N GLU A 307 7.15 8.06 4.16
CA GLU A 307 6.97 7.23 2.95
C GLU A 307 7.41 5.77 3.18
N GLN A 308 7.92 5.46 4.37
CA GLN A 308 8.54 4.17 4.68
C GLN A 308 7.61 2.98 4.40
N ASP A 309 6.36 3.09 4.83
CA ASP A 309 5.33 2.06 4.63
C ASP A 309 4.35 2.43 3.52
N LEU A 310 4.53 3.60 2.88
CA LEU A 310 3.66 4.10 1.83
C LEU A 310 3.92 3.35 0.53
N ARG A 311 2.87 2.78 -0.07
CA ARG A 311 2.96 2.09 -1.36
C ARG A 311 1.81 2.51 -2.26
N PHE A 312 2.05 2.37 -3.56
CA PHE A 312 1.00 2.44 -4.57
C PHE A 312 -0.15 1.49 -4.22
N PHE A 313 -1.39 1.94 -4.44
CA PHE A 313 -2.59 1.16 -4.15
C PHE A 313 -3.56 1.07 -5.32
N ASP A 314 -3.82 2.20 -6.02
CA ASP A 314 -4.91 2.28 -6.98
C ASP A 314 -4.66 3.36 -8.04
N ALA A 315 -5.08 3.15 -9.30
CA ALA A 315 -4.85 4.04 -10.44
C ALA A 315 -6.07 4.22 -11.37
N ASP A 316 -7.25 4.52 -10.82
CA ASP A 316 -8.45 4.69 -11.64
C ASP A 316 -8.53 5.98 -12.44
N GLY A 317 -8.68 5.87 -13.76
CA GLY A 317 -9.11 6.96 -14.63
C GLY A 317 -8.13 8.14 -14.63
N SER A 318 -8.34 9.11 -13.75
CA SER A 318 -7.46 10.28 -13.56
C SER A 318 -6.84 10.35 -12.15
N ASN A 319 -7.01 9.30 -11.35
CA ASN A 319 -6.54 9.22 -9.97
C ASN A 319 -5.33 8.31 -9.84
N VAL A 320 -4.48 8.59 -8.85
CA VAL A 320 -3.45 7.68 -8.35
C VAL A 320 -3.43 7.78 -6.82
N SER A 321 -3.49 6.63 -6.16
CA SER A 321 -3.65 6.56 -4.71
C SER A 321 -2.59 5.70 -4.05
N TYR A 322 -2.27 6.06 -2.80
CA TYR A 322 -1.26 5.42 -1.98
C TYR A 322 -1.82 5.14 -0.58
N LEU A 323 -1.44 3.99 -0.03
CA LEU A 323 -1.77 3.54 1.32
C LEU A 323 -0.50 3.15 2.07
N ASN A 324 -0.55 3.27 3.39
CA ASN A 324 0.44 2.63 4.24
C ASN A 324 0.17 1.12 4.29
N TYR A 325 1.23 0.31 4.24
CA TYR A 325 1.16 -1.15 4.32
C TYR A 325 1.89 -1.64 5.56
N ILE A 326 1.15 -2.31 6.44
CA ILE A 326 1.71 -2.98 7.61
C ILE A 326 1.65 -4.48 7.36
N GLU A 327 2.80 -5.16 7.43
CA GLU A 327 2.87 -6.62 7.23
C GLU A 327 2.28 -7.07 5.87
N GLY A 328 2.42 -6.23 4.84
CA GLY A 328 1.88 -6.48 3.50
C GLY A 328 0.36 -6.25 3.34
N ILE A 329 -0.31 -5.72 4.37
CA ILE A 329 -1.75 -5.43 4.36
C ILE A 329 -1.97 -3.90 4.31
N PRO A 330 -2.81 -3.38 3.39
CA PRO A 330 -3.09 -1.96 3.28
C PRO A 330 -3.86 -1.45 4.51
N VAL A 331 -3.55 -0.23 4.97
CA VAL A 331 -4.23 0.42 6.08
C VAL A 331 -5.11 1.54 5.57
N PHE A 332 -6.41 1.43 5.84
CA PHE A 332 -7.38 2.49 5.57
C PHE A 332 -7.61 3.30 6.84
N LEU A 333 -7.49 4.62 6.71
CA LEU A 333 -7.65 5.56 7.83
C LEU A 333 -9.11 5.98 7.96
N ASN A 334 -9.57 6.28 9.18
CA ASN A 334 -10.91 6.82 9.46
C ASN A 334 -12.03 6.13 8.64
N LYS A 335 -12.09 4.79 8.72
CA LYS A 335 -12.92 3.90 7.89
C LYS A 335 -12.33 3.61 6.51
N HIS A 336 -12.33 4.53 5.54
CA HIS A 336 -11.90 4.24 4.16
C HIS A 336 -11.03 5.35 3.52
N ASP A 337 -10.54 6.31 4.31
CA ASP A 337 -9.62 7.33 3.82
C ASP A 337 -8.30 6.70 3.38
N LEU A 338 -7.80 7.19 2.24
CA LEU A 338 -6.47 6.85 1.73
C LEU A 338 -5.42 7.76 2.36
N GLN A 339 -4.14 7.33 2.36
CA GLN A 339 -3.06 8.19 2.87
C GLN A 339 -2.83 9.37 1.93
N VAL A 340 -2.73 9.11 0.63
CA VAL A 340 -2.59 10.13 -0.42
C VAL A 340 -3.40 9.70 -1.64
N LYS A 341 -4.14 10.64 -2.23
CA LYS A 341 -4.83 10.50 -3.51
C LYS A 341 -4.57 11.73 -4.36
N THR A 342 -3.94 11.53 -5.50
CA THR A 342 -3.71 12.57 -6.52
C THR A 342 -4.72 12.41 -7.63
N THR A 343 -5.51 13.45 -7.89
CA THR A 343 -6.48 13.54 -8.98
C THR A 343 -6.02 14.58 -9.99
N PHE A 344 -5.76 14.12 -11.21
CA PHE A 344 -5.42 14.97 -12.34
C PHE A 344 -6.72 15.40 -13.03
N SER A 345 -6.86 16.69 -13.33
CA SER A 345 -8.00 17.25 -14.06
C SER A 345 -7.51 18.29 -15.06
N THR A 346 -8.41 18.76 -15.93
CA THR A 346 -8.05 19.69 -17.01
C THR A 346 -7.57 21.06 -16.52
N ASP A 347 -8.03 21.48 -15.35
CA ASP A 347 -7.80 22.82 -14.81
C ASP A 347 -7.11 22.80 -13.44
N SER A 348 -6.84 21.61 -12.90
CA SER A 348 -6.18 21.48 -11.60
C SER A 348 -5.64 20.08 -11.36
N ILE A 349 -4.63 20.00 -10.50
CA ILE A 349 -4.21 18.80 -9.81
C ILE A 349 -4.61 18.92 -8.34
N ASN A 350 -5.34 17.93 -7.86
CA ASN A 350 -5.82 17.85 -6.49
C ASN A 350 -5.09 16.72 -5.76
N VAL A 351 -4.50 17.01 -4.61
CA VAL A 351 -3.81 16.05 -3.76
C VAL A 351 -4.52 16.02 -2.42
N ALA A 352 -5.39 15.04 -2.23
CA ALA A 352 -6.01 14.75 -0.94
C ALA A 352 -5.05 13.88 -0.12
N PHE A 353 -4.81 14.23 1.14
CA PHE A 353 -3.90 13.45 1.98
C PHE A 353 -4.31 13.48 3.46
N ASN A 354 -4.00 12.40 4.16
CA ASN A 354 -4.15 12.32 5.60
C ASN A 354 -2.81 12.63 6.30
N SER A 355 -2.83 13.46 7.34
CA SER A 355 -1.59 13.85 8.05
C SER A 355 -1.11 12.87 9.12
N ILE A 356 -1.89 11.82 9.42
CA ILE A 356 -1.53 10.83 10.44
C ILE A 356 -0.38 9.97 9.93
N ASN A 357 0.65 9.80 10.76
CA ASN A 357 1.72 8.83 10.56
C ASN A 357 1.72 7.79 11.68
N PHE A 358 2.02 6.55 11.33
CA PHE A 358 2.32 5.48 12.28
C PHE A 358 3.78 5.63 12.73
N GLN A 359 4.03 5.78 14.03
CA GLN A 359 5.36 6.10 14.54
C GLN A 359 6.00 4.93 15.29
N ILE A 360 5.41 4.57 16.43
CA ILE A 360 5.97 3.53 17.31
C ILE A 360 5.02 2.35 17.27
N PRO A 361 5.46 1.24 16.67
CA PRO A 361 4.65 0.06 16.64
C PRO A 361 4.75 -0.60 18.03
N ILE A 362 3.60 -0.94 18.62
CA ILE A 362 3.54 -1.57 19.94
C ILE A 362 3.76 -3.08 19.74
N PRO A 363 4.54 -3.74 20.61
CA PRO A 363 4.74 -5.18 20.51
C PRO A 363 3.40 -5.91 20.45
N PHE A 364 3.31 -6.84 19.51
CA PHE A 364 2.12 -7.67 19.32
C PHE A 364 1.80 -8.41 20.62
N ASP A 365 0.61 -8.15 21.16
CA ASP A 365 0.14 -8.68 22.44
C ASP A 365 -0.63 -10.00 22.29
N GLY A 366 -0.71 -10.54 21.07
CA GLY A 366 -1.40 -11.78 20.77
C GLY A 366 -2.83 -11.61 20.27
N GLN A 367 -3.38 -10.39 20.25
CA GLN A 367 -4.76 -10.18 19.81
C GLN A 367 -4.95 -10.54 18.33
N THR A 368 -5.95 -11.37 18.06
CA THR A 368 -6.34 -11.73 16.69
C THR A 368 -7.81 -11.45 16.46
N LYS A 369 -8.18 -11.28 15.19
CA LYS A 369 -9.55 -11.20 14.72
C LYS A 369 -9.75 -12.21 13.62
N THR A 370 -10.78 -13.03 13.75
CA THR A 370 -11.18 -14.00 12.74
C THR A 370 -11.74 -13.27 11.52
N ILE A 371 -11.21 -13.61 10.36
CA ILE A 371 -11.64 -13.11 9.05
C ILE A 371 -12.33 -14.27 8.33
N LYS A 372 -13.59 -14.08 7.95
CA LYS A 372 -14.39 -15.09 7.23
C LYS A 372 -13.77 -15.46 5.87
N PRO A 373 -14.09 -16.64 5.32
CA PRO A 373 -13.83 -16.95 3.92
C PRO A 373 -14.39 -15.84 3.01
N THR A 374 -13.69 -15.56 1.90
CA THR A 374 -14.07 -14.42 1.05
C THR A 374 -15.40 -14.63 0.35
N GLN A 375 -15.75 -15.89 0.03
CA GLN A 375 -17.04 -16.19 -0.60
C GLN A 375 -18.21 -15.84 0.33
N ASP A 376 -18.12 -16.20 1.61
CA ASP A 376 -19.15 -15.90 2.61
C ASP A 376 -19.39 -14.39 2.73
N VAL A 377 -18.32 -13.58 2.64
CA VAL A 377 -18.41 -12.12 2.65
C VAL A 377 -19.09 -11.58 1.39
N VAL A 378 -18.79 -12.16 0.23
CA VAL A 378 -19.47 -11.79 -1.03
C VAL A 378 -20.95 -12.17 -0.98
N ASP A 379 -21.29 -13.33 -0.43
CA ASP A 379 -22.67 -13.79 -0.29
C ASP A 379 -23.46 -12.90 0.71
N GLU A 380 -22.82 -12.48 1.80
CA GLU A 380 -23.35 -11.51 2.77
C GLU A 380 -23.64 -10.17 2.09
N LEU A 381 -22.68 -9.61 1.35
CA LEU A 381 -22.87 -8.37 0.57
C LEU A 381 -23.98 -8.51 -0.48
N ALA A 382 -24.08 -9.66 -1.13
CA ALA A 382 -25.15 -9.93 -2.09
C ALA A 382 -26.54 -9.91 -1.44
N SER A 383 -26.66 -10.43 -0.22
CA SER A 383 -27.91 -10.36 0.55
C SER A 383 -28.32 -8.92 0.92
N HIS A 384 -27.35 -8.02 1.03
CA HIS A 384 -27.54 -6.58 1.20
C HIS A 384 -27.66 -5.81 -0.13
N GLY A 385 -27.66 -6.52 -1.27
CA GLY A 385 -27.91 -5.97 -2.59
C GLY A 385 -26.66 -5.65 -3.43
N LEU A 386 -25.45 -5.85 -2.92
CA LEU A 386 -24.22 -5.66 -3.69
C LEU A 386 -23.84 -6.99 -4.36
N LYS A 387 -24.19 -7.15 -5.64
CA LYS A 387 -23.92 -8.40 -6.36
C LYS A 387 -22.42 -8.54 -6.62
N GLN A 388 -21.93 -9.77 -6.69
CA GLN A 388 -20.54 -10.04 -7.05
C GLN A 388 -20.13 -9.38 -8.38
N ASP A 389 -21.04 -9.36 -9.36
CA ASP A 389 -20.82 -8.72 -10.65
C ASP A 389 -20.64 -7.21 -10.56
N ASP A 390 -21.04 -6.56 -9.46
CA ASP A 390 -20.83 -5.13 -9.20
C ASP A 390 -19.51 -4.85 -8.48
N ILE A 391 -18.86 -5.89 -7.94
CA ILE A 391 -17.60 -5.76 -7.22
C ILE A 391 -16.45 -5.62 -8.23
N GLN A 392 -15.68 -4.55 -8.06
CA GLN A 392 -14.45 -4.31 -8.81
C GLN A 392 -13.28 -5.09 -8.21
N ARG A 393 -13.06 -4.94 -6.91
CA ARG A 393 -12.01 -5.64 -6.15
C ARG A 393 -12.44 -5.90 -4.72
N ILE A 394 -11.83 -6.93 -4.13
CA ILE A 394 -11.93 -7.24 -2.69
C ILE A 394 -10.54 -7.53 -2.14
N VAL A 395 -10.21 -6.89 -1.01
CA VAL A 395 -8.93 -7.04 -0.33
C VAL A 395 -9.14 -7.13 1.18
N ILE A 396 -8.23 -7.81 1.87
CA ILE A 396 -8.09 -7.64 3.33
C ILE A 396 -7.27 -6.38 3.56
N GLY A 397 -7.78 -5.49 4.41
CA GLY A 397 -7.10 -4.27 4.85
C GLY A 397 -7.27 -4.06 6.35
N PHE A 398 -6.46 -3.20 6.94
CA PHE A 398 -6.64 -2.75 8.31
C PHE A 398 -7.60 -1.57 8.36
N THR A 399 -8.54 -1.61 9.29
CA THR A 399 -9.28 -0.43 9.75
C THR A 399 -8.65 0.09 11.04
N THR A 400 -8.69 1.40 11.22
CA THR A 400 -8.17 2.03 12.44
C THR A 400 -9.27 2.17 13.50
N GLU A 401 -9.06 1.61 14.67
CA GLU A 401 -9.90 1.80 15.85
C GLU A 401 -9.12 2.63 16.89
N LYS A 402 -9.69 3.76 17.31
CA LYS A 402 -9.05 4.61 18.34
C LYS A 402 -9.22 3.95 19.70
N ASP A 403 -8.14 3.88 20.48
CA ASP A 403 -8.22 3.46 21.87
C ASP A 403 -8.84 4.60 22.70
N SER A 404 -9.97 4.35 23.36
CA SER A 404 -10.68 5.33 24.17
C SER A 404 -9.93 5.76 25.43
N SER A 405 -8.93 4.98 25.87
CA SER A 405 -8.18 5.20 27.10
C SER A 405 -6.88 5.99 26.90
N ARG A 406 -6.30 5.98 25.69
CA ARG A 406 -4.97 6.56 25.43
C ARG A 406 -4.96 7.39 24.15
N HIS A 407 -4.78 8.70 24.31
CA HIS A 407 -4.62 9.63 23.19
C HIS A 407 -3.45 9.23 22.30
N GLY A 408 -3.69 9.20 20.98
CA GLY A 408 -2.67 8.87 19.98
C GLY A 408 -2.43 7.39 19.76
N LEU A 409 -3.03 6.49 20.55
CA LEU A 409 -2.97 5.05 20.31
C LEU A 409 -4.12 4.61 19.40
N ILE A 410 -3.78 3.84 18.38
CA ILE A 410 -4.75 3.19 17.50
C ILE A 410 -4.49 1.69 17.43
N ASN A 411 -5.55 0.93 17.19
CA ASN A 411 -5.50 -0.47 16.81
C ASN A 411 -5.81 -0.61 15.32
N LEU A 412 -5.01 -1.42 14.65
CA LEU A 412 -5.16 -1.82 13.27
C LEU A 412 -5.84 -3.18 13.27
N VAL A 413 -7.12 -3.19 12.94
CA VAL A 413 -7.97 -4.36 13.02
C VAL A 413 -8.24 -4.86 11.59
N PRO A 414 -7.90 -6.11 11.26
CA PRO A 414 -8.05 -6.58 9.89
C PRO A 414 -9.52 -6.80 9.56
N THR A 415 -9.91 -6.42 8.35
CA THR A 415 -11.27 -6.55 7.81
C THR A 415 -11.23 -6.55 6.28
N TYR A 416 -12.34 -6.88 5.64
CA TYR A 416 -12.45 -6.76 4.19
C TYR A 416 -12.82 -5.34 3.76
N TYR A 417 -12.16 -4.88 2.70
CA TYR A 417 -12.51 -3.71 1.93
C TYR A 417 -12.91 -4.14 0.53
N VAL A 418 -13.97 -3.54 0.03
CA VAL A 418 -14.57 -3.82 -1.26
C VAL A 418 -14.65 -2.54 -2.05
N LYS A 419 -14.14 -2.60 -3.27
CA LYS A 419 -14.31 -1.56 -4.26
C LYS A 419 -15.53 -1.91 -5.11
N ALA A 420 -16.50 -1.01 -5.12
CA ALA A 420 -17.65 -1.10 -6.02
C ALA A 420 -18.10 0.32 -6.37
N TYR A 421 -18.54 0.52 -7.61
CA TYR A 421 -18.93 1.83 -8.12
C TYR A 421 -17.84 2.91 -7.94
N ASP A 422 -16.58 2.53 -8.14
CA ASP A 422 -15.37 3.36 -7.99
C ASP A 422 -15.12 3.90 -6.57
N GLU A 423 -15.78 3.31 -5.56
CA GLU A 423 -15.62 3.66 -4.16
C GLU A 423 -15.10 2.48 -3.34
N TRP A 424 -14.04 2.74 -2.54
CA TRP A 424 -13.57 1.81 -1.52
C TRP A 424 -14.35 2.01 -0.23
N LYS A 425 -14.94 0.94 0.30
CA LYS A 425 -15.55 0.91 1.64
C LYS A 425 -15.29 -0.43 2.31
N SER A 426 -15.30 -0.43 3.64
CA SER A 426 -15.32 -1.70 4.38
C SER A 426 -16.64 -2.44 4.15
N VAL A 427 -16.64 -3.75 4.36
CA VAL A 427 -17.88 -4.57 4.28
C VAL A 427 -18.99 -3.99 5.15
N SER A 428 -18.66 -3.62 6.40
CA SER A 428 -19.62 -3.03 7.34
C SER A 428 -20.20 -1.67 6.92
N GLU A 429 -19.50 -0.96 6.02
CA GLU A 429 -20.00 0.28 5.43
C GLU A 429 -20.92 0.00 4.25
N TRP A 430 -20.59 -1.00 3.42
CA TRP A 430 -21.43 -1.45 2.30
C TRP A 430 -22.77 -2.00 2.76
N GLU A 431 -22.80 -2.79 3.84
CA GLU A 431 -24.03 -3.34 4.45
C GLU A 431 -25.03 -2.25 4.86
N LYS A 432 -24.55 -1.04 5.11
CA LYS A 432 -25.35 0.12 5.53
C LYS A 432 -25.73 1.05 4.37
N GLN A 433 -25.22 0.81 3.16
CA GLN A 433 -25.53 1.65 2.00
C GLN A 433 -26.89 1.31 1.41
N ASP A 434 -27.59 2.32 0.92
CA ASP A 434 -28.72 2.12 0.01
C ASP A 434 -28.20 2.04 -1.44
N LEU A 435 -28.15 0.82 -1.97
CA LEU A 435 -27.60 0.53 -3.29
C LEU A 435 -28.54 0.90 -4.45
N THR A 436 -29.78 1.32 -4.17
CA THR A 436 -30.72 1.75 -5.22
C THR A 436 -30.23 3.03 -5.93
N THR A 437 -29.51 3.90 -5.22
CA THR A 437 -28.96 5.14 -5.77
C THR A 437 -27.80 4.87 -6.73
N TYR A 438 -26.95 3.90 -6.40
CA TYR A 438 -25.79 3.51 -7.22
C TYR A 438 -26.21 2.90 -8.57
N ARG A 439 -27.23 2.04 -8.57
CA ARG A 439 -27.73 1.39 -9.81
C ARG A 439 -28.32 2.39 -10.81
N LYS A 440 -29.08 3.39 -10.32
CA LYS A 440 -29.62 4.45 -11.18
C LYS A 440 -28.52 5.29 -11.84
N PHE A 441 -27.45 5.57 -11.10
CA PHE A 441 -26.31 6.29 -11.64
C PHE A 441 -25.58 5.46 -12.70
N SER A 442 -25.30 4.17 -12.44
CA SER A 442 -24.64 3.30 -13.41
C SER A 442 -25.43 3.13 -14.71
N GLU A 443 -26.75 2.97 -14.63
CA GLU A 443 -27.63 2.86 -15.81
C GLU A 443 -27.66 4.16 -16.63
N SER A 444 -27.63 5.32 -15.97
CA SER A 444 -27.60 6.60 -16.66
C SER A 444 -26.31 6.82 -17.45
N VAL A 445 -25.16 6.39 -16.91
CA VAL A 445 -23.85 6.46 -17.58
C VAL A 445 -23.80 5.51 -18.77
N THR A 446 -24.29 4.27 -18.64
CA THR A 446 -24.32 3.32 -19.78
C THR A 446 -25.27 3.76 -20.89
N SER A 447 -26.37 4.44 -20.56
CA SER A 447 -27.31 4.97 -21.56
C SER A 447 -26.81 6.23 -22.28
N GLY A 448 -25.85 6.96 -21.69
CA GLY A 448 -25.26 8.17 -22.25
C GLY A 448 -24.16 7.92 -23.28
N GLU A 449 -23.45 6.79 -23.19
CA GLU A 449 -22.43 6.37 -24.17
C GLU A 449 -23.03 5.73 -25.44
N ALA A 450 -24.35 5.50 -25.46
CA ALA A 450 -25.06 4.91 -26.59
C ALA A 450 -25.76 5.94 -27.52
N LYS A 451 -25.40 7.23 -27.44
CA LYS A 451 -25.97 8.29 -28.30
C LYS A 451 -24.94 8.96 -29.20
#